data_AF-A0A7C3G9E7-F1
#
_entry.id   AF-A0A7C3G9E7-F1
#
_cell.length_a   1.000
_cell.length_b   1.000
_cell.length_c   1.000
_cell.angle_alpha   90.00
_cell.angle_beta   90.00
_cell.angle_gamma   90.00
#
_symmetry.space_group_name_H-M   'P 1'
#
loop_
_entity.id
_entity.type
_entity.pdbx_description
1 polymer ?
#
loop_
_entity_poly.entity_id
_entity_poly.type
_entity_poly.pdbx_seq_one_letter_code
_entity_poly.pdbx_strand_id
1 'polypeptide(L)'
;WDEMREMGKNGAEFANHTYSHQYLVRDILKNPDDKAYVIAEIQKAQEKLEKELGNSVCTTPKMLAYPFGEYDAKLMALVKKLGYVGIAQNSGPISSESNFMALTRFPMSGGYGVMEQFVLKIDTLPLPLASVENENTIVDESNNPPLLTLTLQKPLKAFQCFNANGKKLTMKWLSDTKVTVQSTQPLAYPRNHYTCTAPAEDGRWHWYSHLWIVLKAK
;
A
#
# COMPACT_ATOMS: atom_id res chain seq x y z
N TRP A 1 -28.14 -1.54 0.16
CA TRP A 1 -28.18 -0.26 0.90
C TRP A 1 -28.81 -0.43 2.27
N ASP A 2 -29.95 -1.11 2.42
CA ASP A 2 -30.59 -1.26 3.74
C ASP A 2 -29.68 -1.93 4.78
N GLU A 3 -28.99 -3.01 4.41
CA GLU A 3 -27.98 -3.66 5.28
C GLU A 3 -26.87 -2.70 5.70
N MET A 4 -26.38 -1.86 4.78
CA MET A 4 -25.34 -0.88 5.09
C MET A 4 -25.87 0.22 6.04
N ARG A 5 -27.12 0.65 5.87
CA ARG A 5 -27.75 1.59 6.81
C ARG A 5 -27.95 0.97 8.19
N GLU A 6 -28.28 -0.31 8.26
CA GLU A 6 -28.35 -1.05 9.52
C GLU A 6 -26.98 -1.14 10.19
N MET A 7 -25.93 -1.51 9.46
CA MET A 7 -24.55 -1.52 9.96
C MET A 7 -24.12 -0.13 10.45
N GLY A 8 -24.45 0.93 9.70
CA GLY A 8 -24.16 2.32 10.10
C GLY A 8 -24.84 2.73 11.41
N LYS A 9 -26.10 2.34 11.61
CA LYS A 9 -26.81 2.52 12.90
C LYS A 9 -26.13 1.79 14.06
N ASN A 10 -25.35 0.74 13.77
CA ASN A 10 -24.60 -0.05 14.73
C ASN A 10 -23.11 0.30 14.77
N GLY A 11 -22.73 1.48 14.26
CA GLY A 11 -21.37 2.04 14.40
C GLY A 11 -20.39 1.68 13.29
N ALA A 12 -20.83 1.01 12.21
CA ALA A 12 -19.99 0.83 11.05
C ALA A 12 -19.79 2.13 10.28
N GLU A 13 -18.55 2.35 9.80
CA GLU A 13 -18.20 3.46 8.93
C GLU A 13 -17.98 2.97 7.49
N PHE A 14 -18.22 3.86 6.53
CA PHE A 14 -18.12 3.56 5.11
C PHE A 14 -17.16 4.52 4.42
N ALA A 15 -16.24 3.94 3.63
CA ALA A 15 -15.24 4.68 2.88
C ALA A 15 -15.37 4.42 1.37
N ASN A 16 -14.72 5.24 0.58
CA ASN A 16 -14.76 5.17 -0.87
C ASN A 16 -13.93 3.99 -1.40
N HIS A 17 -14.45 3.29 -2.41
CA HIS A 17 -13.72 2.22 -3.12
C HIS A 17 -13.94 2.29 -4.64
N THR A 18 -14.11 3.51 -5.15
CA THR A 18 -14.49 3.85 -6.53
C THR A 18 -15.86 3.31 -6.95
N TYR A 19 -16.36 3.76 -8.10
CA TYR A 19 -17.71 3.45 -8.53
C TYR A 19 -17.80 2.09 -9.23
N SER A 20 -16.80 1.77 -10.06
CA SER A 20 -16.80 0.56 -10.90
C SER A 20 -15.62 -0.39 -10.63
N HIS A 21 -14.76 -0.09 -9.65
CA HIS A 21 -13.65 -0.94 -9.22
C HIS A 21 -12.62 -1.24 -10.35
N GLN A 22 -12.36 -0.25 -11.22
CA GLN A 22 -11.32 -0.34 -12.26
C GLN A 22 -9.90 -0.08 -11.73
N TYR A 23 -8.89 -0.46 -12.50
CA TYR A 23 -7.49 -0.21 -12.18
C TYR A 23 -7.12 1.26 -12.38
N LEU A 24 -7.11 2.04 -11.30
CA LEU A 24 -6.82 3.48 -11.38
C LEU A 24 -5.43 3.79 -11.96
N VAL A 25 -4.40 3.02 -11.59
CA VAL A 25 -3.04 3.25 -12.06
C VAL A 25 -2.85 2.80 -13.51
N ARG A 26 -3.30 1.59 -13.83
CA ARG A 26 -3.08 0.99 -15.16
C ARG A 26 -3.87 1.69 -16.24
N ASP A 27 -5.00 2.28 -15.88
CA ASP A 27 -5.78 3.10 -16.80
C ASP A 27 -5.09 4.45 -17.00
N ILE A 28 -4.70 5.20 -15.95
CA ILE A 28 -3.93 6.48 -16.08
C ILE A 28 -2.72 6.39 -17.02
N LEU A 29 -2.06 5.23 -17.08
CA LEU A 29 -0.88 5.03 -17.93
C LEU A 29 -1.21 4.95 -19.43
N LYS A 30 -2.49 4.81 -19.82
CA LYS A 30 -2.91 4.66 -21.23
C LYS A 30 -3.25 6.00 -21.89
N ASN A 31 -3.85 6.97 -21.18
CA ASN A 31 -4.26 8.26 -21.76
C ASN A 31 -4.22 9.42 -20.72
N PRO A 32 -3.68 10.61 -21.06
CA PRO A 32 -3.82 11.83 -20.25
C PRO A 32 -5.24 12.19 -19.79
N ASP A 33 -6.28 11.87 -20.56
CA ASP A 33 -7.70 12.09 -20.20
C ASP A 33 -8.17 11.24 -19.00
N ASP A 34 -7.43 10.19 -18.65
CA ASP A 34 -7.79 9.25 -17.60
C ASP A 34 -7.81 9.89 -16.21
N LYS A 35 -7.17 11.04 -16.01
CA LYS A 35 -7.31 11.79 -14.77
C LYS A 35 -8.75 12.24 -14.52
N ALA A 36 -9.44 12.73 -15.55
CA ALA A 36 -10.84 13.14 -15.42
C ALA A 36 -11.74 11.94 -15.12
N TYR A 37 -11.46 10.79 -15.76
CA TYR A 37 -12.12 9.54 -15.48
C TYR A 37 -11.93 9.08 -14.02
N VAL A 38 -10.70 9.08 -13.50
CA VAL A 38 -10.39 8.70 -12.11
C VAL A 38 -11.08 9.63 -11.11
N ILE A 39 -11.10 10.94 -11.38
CA ILE A 39 -11.84 11.90 -10.56
C ILE A 39 -13.32 11.55 -10.55
N ALA A 40 -13.92 11.29 -11.71
CA ALA A 40 -15.32 10.93 -11.82
C ALA A 40 -15.65 9.62 -11.08
N GLU A 41 -14.79 8.60 -11.18
CA GLU A 41 -14.94 7.33 -10.45
C GLU A 41 -14.96 7.54 -8.92
N ILE A 42 -14.06 8.37 -8.40
CA ILE A 42 -13.98 8.67 -6.96
C ILE A 42 -15.18 9.52 -6.53
N GLN A 43 -15.48 10.60 -7.26
CA GLN A 43 -16.56 11.54 -6.89
C GLN A 43 -17.94 10.88 -6.97
N LYS A 44 -18.23 10.13 -8.04
CA LYS A 44 -19.51 9.45 -8.20
C LYS A 44 -19.76 8.43 -7.09
N ALA A 45 -18.72 7.70 -6.67
CA ALA A 45 -18.81 6.79 -5.53
C ALA A 45 -19.07 7.55 -4.22
N GLN A 46 -18.35 8.65 -3.99
CA GLN A 46 -18.51 9.48 -2.79
C GLN A 46 -19.92 10.05 -2.68
N GLU A 47 -20.42 10.68 -3.75
CA GLU A 47 -21.76 11.26 -3.81
C GLU A 47 -22.84 10.21 -3.55
N LYS A 48 -22.66 9.01 -4.10
CA LYS A 48 -23.59 7.89 -3.88
C LYS A 48 -23.54 7.41 -2.43
N LEU A 49 -22.37 7.28 -1.83
CA LEU A 49 -22.22 6.90 -0.42
C LEU A 49 -22.88 7.94 0.50
N GLU A 50 -22.55 9.23 0.32
CA GLU A 50 -23.09 10.33 1.13
C GLU A 50 -24.62 10.41 1.02
N LYS A 51 -25.17 10.24 -0.19
CA LYS A 51 -26.61 10.21 -0.42
C LYS A 51 -27.30 9.06 0.32
N GLU A 52 -26.70 7.87 0.35
CA GLU A 52 -27.37 6.67 0.84
C GLU A 52 -27.14 6.38 2.32
N LEU A 53 -26.01 6.85 2.87
CA LEU A 53 -25.51 6.48 4.21
C LEU A 53 -25.25 7.68 5.12
N GLY A 54 -25.27 8.91 4.59
CA GLY A 54 -25.15 10.15 5.35
C GLY A 54 -23.95 10.15 6.28
N ASN A 55 -24.20 10.34 7.58
CA ASN A 55 -23.16 10.47 8.60
C ASN A 55 -22.31 9.21 8.84
N SER A 56 -22.71 8.05 8.30
CA SER A 56 -21.89 6.83 8.41
C SER A 56 -20.71 6.84 7.43
N VAL A 57 -20.62 7.83 6.53
CA VAL A 57 -19.53 7.94 5.55
C VAL A 57 -18.37 8.71 6.15
N CYS A 58 -17.15 8.18 6.01
CA CYS A 58 -15.92 8.85 6.41
C CYS A 58 -15.71 10.13 5.58
N THR A 59 -15.87 11.29 6.22
CA THR A 59 -15.68 12.61 5.59
C THR A 59 -14.56 13.43 6.22
N THR A 60 -14.16 13.11 7.46
CA THR A 60 -13.07 13.78 8.19
C THR A 60 -12.17 12.75 8.87
N PRO A 61 -11.14 12.21 8.18
CA PRO A 61 -10.81 12.47 6.78
C PRO A 61 -11.68 11.68 5.80
N LYS A 62 -11.73 12.12 4.54
CA LYS A 62 -12.20 11.24 3.45
C LYS A 62 -11.20 10.11 3.26
N MET A 63 -11.69 8.89 3.07
CA MET A 63 -10.86 7.71 2.86
C MET A 63 -11.16 7.05 1.52
N LEU A 64 -10.12 6.64 0.81
CA LEU A 64 -10.19 5.90 -0.44
C LEU A 64 -9.34 4.63 -0.34
N ALA A 65 -10.00 3.47 -0.35
CA ALA A 65 -9.33 2.21 -0.61
C ALA A 65 -9.07 2.10 -2.11
N TYR A 66 -7.81 1.95 -2.52
CA TYR A 66 -7.50 1.76 -3.94
C TYR A 66 -8.00 0.40 -4.41
N PRO A 67 -8.73 0.31 -5.54
CA PRO A 67 -9.02 -0.95 -6.19
C PRO A 67 -7.74 -1.75 -6.41
N PHE A 68 -7.75 -3.02 -5.98
CA PHE A 68 -6.56 -3.89 -6.01
C PHE A 68 -5.35 -3.33 -5.23
N GLY A 69 -5.52 -2.32 -4.38
CA GLY A 69 -4.44 -1.69 -3.62
C GLY A 69 -3.33 -1.05 -4.46
N GLU A 70 -3.55 -0.83 -5.76
CA GLU A 70 -2.55 -0.28 -6.67
C GLU A 70 -2.52 1.24 -6.59
N TYR A 71 -1.32 1.79 -6.46
CA TYR A 71 -1.08 3.23 -6.47
C TYR A 71 0.25 3.55 -7.16
N ASP A 72 0.37 4.76 -7.69
CA ASP A 72 1.61 5.35 -8.18
C ASP A 72 1.71 6.81 -7.71
N ALA A 73 2.81 7.50 -8.04
CA ALA A 73 3.02 8.88 -7.66
C ALA A 73 1.93 9.83 -8.20
N LYS A 74 1.42 9.58 -9.41
CA LYS A 74 0.38 10.41 -10.04
C LYS A 74 -0.95 10.28 -9.30
N LEU A 75 -1.38 9.06 -8.99
CA LEU A 75 -2.60 8.79 -8.26
C LEU A 75 -2.52 9.35 -6.83
N MET A 76 -1.40 9.16 -6.14
CA MET A 76 -1.22 9.73 -4.79
C MET A 76 -1.34 11.26 -4.78
N ALA A 77 -0.74 11.94 -5.76
CA ALA A 77 -0.85 13.39 -5.89
C ALA A 77 -2.30 13.84 -6.16
N LEU A 78 -3.04 13.09 -6.98
CA LEU A 78 -4.45 13.35 -7.24
C LEU A 78 -5.32 13.17 -5.98
N VAL A 79 -5.15 12.06 -5.28
CA VAL A 79 -5.89 11.70 -4.06
C VAL A 79 -5.66 12.74 -2.97
N LYS A 80 -4.41 13.19 -2.80
CA LYS A 80 -4.06 14.31 -1.92
C LYS A 80 -4.80 15.59 -2.29
N LYS A 81 -4.81 15.93 -3.58
CA LYS A 81 -5.51 17.13 -4.08
C LYS A 81 -7.02 17.07 -3.84
N LEU A 82 -7.61 15.87 -3.90
CA LEU A 82 -9.03 15.65 -3.64
C LEU A 82 -9.37 15.61 -2.13
N GLY A 83 -8.38 15.70 -1.24
CA GLY A 83 -8.57 15.70 0.21
C GLY A 83 -8.83 14.32 0.82
N TYR A 84 -8.35 13.25 0.16
CA TYR A 84 -8.51 11.88 0.64
C TYR A 84 -7.22 11.37 1.29
N VAL A 85 -7.39 10.45 2.25
CA VAL A 85 -6.38 9.48 2.67
C VAL A 85 -6.49 8.25 1.77
N GLY A 86 -5.36 7.79 1.24
CA GLY A 86 -5.28 6.64 0.36
C GLY A 86 -4.88 5.37 1.12
N ILE A 87 -5.58 4.27 0.86
CA ILE A 87 -5.35 2.98 1.54
C ILE A 87 -5.00 1.93 0.49
N ALA A 88 -3.79 1.38 0.60
CA ALA A 88 -3.25 0.38 -0.29
C ALA A 88 -3.47 -1.05 0.25
N GLN A 89 -2.99 -2.04 -0.51
CA GLN A 89 -3.07 -3.47 -0.17
C GLN A 89 -1.67 -4.11 -0.07
N ASN A 90 -0.76 -3.45 0.63
CA ASN A 90 0.53 -3.97 1.05
C ASN A 90 0.58 -4.08 2.58
N SER A 91 1.15 -5.16 3.09
CA SER A 91 1.25 -5.45 4.53
C SER A 91 2.18 -4.47 5.22
N GLY A 92 1.77 -3.92 6.36
CA GLY A 92 2.66 -3.10 7.17
C GLY A 92 1.90 -2.30 8.22
N PRO A 93 2.57 -1.96 9.34
CA PRO A 93 2.01 -1.10 10.37
C PRO A 93 1.97 0.36 9.91
N ILE A 94 1.03 1.12 10.46
CA ILE A 94 0.88 2.56 10.22
C ILE A 94 1.48 3.33 11.40
N SER A 95 2.08 4.49 11.14
CA SER A 95 2.57 5.44 12.14
C SER A 95 2.32 6.88 11.69
N SER A 96 2.71 7.87 12.52
CA SER A 96 2.66 9.30 12.14
C SER A 96 3.50 9.62 10.90
N GLU A 97 4.55 8.83 10.64
CA GLU A 97 5.46 9.01 9.51
C GLU A 97 5.01 8.29 8.23
N SER A 98 3.89 7.56 8.28
CA SER A 98 3.38 6.86 7.11
C SER A 98 2.95 7.83 6.01
N ASN A 99 3.12 7.42 4.76
CA ASN A 99 2.54 8.15 3.63
C ASN A 99 1.00 7.99 3.65
N PHE A 100 0.28 9.02 4.08
CA PHE A 100 -1.19 9.01 4.15
C PHE A 100 -1.90 8.83 2.80
N MET A 101 -1.17 8.93 1.68
CA MET A 101 -1.73 8.61 0.36
C MET A 101 -1.54 7.14 -0.02
N ALA A 102 -0.89 6.33 0.80
CA ALA A 102 -0.67 4.91 0.57
C ALA A 102 -0.53 4.14 1.89
N LEU A 103 -1.50 4.33 2.81
CA LEU A 103 -1.51 3.62 4.08
C LEU A 103 -1.59 2.11 3.85
N THR A 104 -0.72 1.37 4.53
CA THR A 104 -0.61 -0.09 4.46
C THR A 104 -1.68 -0.75 5.31
N ARG A 105 -2.01 -2.00 4.98
CA ARG A 105 -2.90 -2.83 5.80
C ARG A 105 -2.49 -4.28 5.73
N PHE A 106 -2.61 -4.99 6.85
CA PHE A 106 -2.45 -6.43 6.86
C PHE A 106 -3.73 -7.13 6.38
N PRO A 107 -3.64 -8.09 5.44
CA PRO A 107 -4.78 -8.96 5.13
C PRO A 107 -5.06 -9.88 6.32
N MET A 108 -6.33 -9.99 6.70
CA MET A 108 -6.80 -10.81 7.83
C MET A 108 -7.92 -11.79 7.42
N SER A 109 -8.07 -12.07 6.12
CA SER A 109 -9.07 -13.00 5.60
C SER A 109 -8.48 -14.38 5.32
N GLY A 110 -9.31 -15.42 5.44
CA GLY A 110 -8.93 -16.79 5.14
C GLY A 110 -7.68 -17.25 5.89
N GLY A 111 -6.73 -17.88 5.19
CA GLY A 111 -5.48 -18.38 5.76
C GLY A 111 -4.54 -17.31 6.33
N TYR A 112 -4.82 -16.03 6.09
CA TYR A 112 -4.05 -14.91 6.65
C TYR A 112 -4.60 -14.40 7.99
N GLY A 113 -5.71 -14.95 8.47
CA GLY A 113 -6.41 -14.51 9.69
C GLY A 113 -6.26 -15.45 10.89
N VAL A 114 -5.38 -16.46 10.84
CA VAL A 114 -5.15 -17.33 12.00
C VAL A 114 -4.60 -16.53 13.18
N MET A 115 -5.02 -16.89 14.39
CA MET A 115 -4.83 -16.04 15.57
C MET A 115 -3.36 -15.71 15.85
N GLU A 116 -2.46 -16.68 15.66
CA GLU A 116 -1.02 -16.48 15.84
C GLU A 116 -0.47 -15.44 14.86
N GLN A 117 -0.93 -15.43 13.61
CA GLN A 117 -0.55 -14.42 12.63
C GLN A 117 -1.18 -13.07 12.96
N PHE A 118 -2.42 -13.05 13.45
CA PHE A 118 -3.09 -11.82 13.87
C PHE A 118 -2.29 -11.11 14.97
N VAL A 119 -1.93 -11.83 16.04
CA VAL A 119 -1.11 -11.32 17.15
C VAL A 119 0.21 -10.76 16.63
N LEU A 120 0.93 -11.53 15.80
CA LEU A 120 2.18 -11.06 15.20
C LEU A 120 2.01 -9.75 14.42
N LYS A 121 0.96 -9.63 13.62
CA LYS A 121 0.71 -8.47 12.74
C LYS A 121 0.36 -7.22 13.53
N ILE A 122 -0.50 -7.33 14.54
CA ILE A 122 -0.89 -6.17 15.38
C ILE A 122 0.28 -5.67 16.24
N ASP A 123 1.23 -6.55 16.58
CA ASP A 123 2.42 -6.21 17.35
C ASP A 123 3.61 -5.74 16.48
N THR A 124 3.42 -5.58 15.17
CA THR A 124 4.49 -5.05 14.31
C THR A 124 4.73 -3.56 14.53
N LEU A 125 6.00 -3.16 14.43
CA LEU A 125 6.46 -1.78 14.49
C LEU A 125 6.81 -1.28 13.09
N PRO A 126 6.63 0.02 12.79
CA PRO A 126 7.18 0.60 11.57
C PRO A 126 8.70 0.40 11.53
N LEU A 127 9.24 0.03 10.37
CA LEU A 127 10.68 0.04 10.15
C LEU A 127 11.19 1.49 10.28
N PRO A 128 12.22 1.77 11.09
CA PRO A 128 12.72 3.13 11.31
C PRO A 128 13.53 3.59 10.10
N LEU A 129 12.82 4.05 9.07
CA LEU A 129 13.36 4.57 7.82
C LEU A 129 13.57 6.09 7.92
N ALA A 130 14.73 6.54 7.45
CA ALA A 130 15.03 7.96 7.21
C ALA A 130 14.63 8.38 5.80
N SER A 131 14.81 7.50 4.80
CA SER A 131 14.35 7.72 3.43
C SER A 131 14.23 6.41 2.64
N VAL A 132 13.47 6.49 1.55
CA VAL A 132 13.33 5.45 0.53
C VAL A 132 13.61 6.10 -0.81
N GLU A 133 14.44 5.47 -1.64
CA GLU A 133 14.73 5.90 -3.02
C GLU A 133 14.32 4.79 -3.98
N ASN A 134 14.01 5.18 -5.23
CA ASN A 134 13.46 4.29 -6.27
C ASN A 134 12.11 3.65 -5.88
N GLU A 135 11.26 4.40 -5.17
CA GLU A 135 9.94 3.95 -4.70
C GLU A 135 8.82 4.07 -5.75
N ASN A 136 9.16 4.26 -7.04
CA ASN A 136 8.15 4.27 -8.09
C ASN A 136 7.61 2.85 -8.26
N THR A 137 6.33 2.65 -7.94
CA THR A 137 5.70 1.33 -7.92
C THR A 137 5.64 0.64 -9.28
N ILE A 138 5.85 1.35 -10.40
CA ILE A 138 5.75 0.78 -11.75
C ILE A 138 7.00 -0.02 -12.15
N VAL A 139 6.78 -1.26 -12.58
CA VAL A 139 7.82 -2.16 -13.10
C VAL A 139 7.48 -2.56 -14.53
N ASP A 140 8.40 -2.29 -15.45
CA ASP A 140 8.34 -2.67 -16.87
C ASP A 140 9.61 -3.44 -17.28
N GLU A 141 9.78 -3.72 -18.58
CA GLU A 141 10.93 -4.47 -19.08
C GLU A 141 12.28 -3.79 -18.81
N SER A 142 12.31 -2.46 -18.68
CA SER A 142 13.55 -1.70 -18.49
C SER A 142 14.10 -1.80 -17.07
N ASN A 143 13.26 -2.14 -16.09
CA ASN A 143 13.61 -2.12 -14.67
C ASN A 143 13.23 -3.38 -13.89
N ASN A 144 12.82 -4.48 -14.54
CA ASN A 144 12.45 -5.72 -13.85
C ASN A 144 13.65 -6.70 -13.72
N PRO A 145 14.15 -7.01 -12.51
CA PRO A 145 13.64 -6.67 -11.18
C PRO A 145 14.05 -5.27 -10.68
N PRO A 146 13.15 -4.53 -10.01
CA PRO A 146 13.42 -3.16 -9.57
C PRO A 146 14.40 -3.14 -8.40
N LEU A 147 15.25 -2.11 -8.39
CA LEU A 147 16.17 -1.79 -7.29
C LEU A 147 15.47 -0.84 -6.32
N LEU A 148 15.49 -1.15 -5.03
CA LEU A 148 15.00 -0.28 -3.97
C LEU A 148 16.15 0.11 -3.04
N THR A 149 16.26 1.38 -2.68
CA THR A 149 17.26 1.83 -1.71
C THR A 149 16.58 2.29 -0.45
N LEU A 150 17.02 1.77 0.69
CA LEU A 150 16.51 2.12 2.01
C LEU A 150 17.62 2.77 2.82
N THR A 151 17.32 3.90 3.44
CA THR A 151 18.17 4.51 4.47
C THR A 151 17.45 4.36 5.80
N LEU A 152 18.06 3.64 6.73
CA LEU A 152 17.58 3.42 8.10
C LEU A 152 18.00 4.60 8.99
N GLN A 153 17.18 4.92 10.00
CA GLN A 153 17.52 5.93 11.01
C GLN A 153 18.67 5.46 11.93
N LYS A 154 18.80 4.15 12.10
CA LYS A 154 19.86 3.50 12.88
C LYS A 154 20.18 2.12 12.31
N PRO A 155 21.39 1.57 12.54
CA PRO A 155 21.69 0.19 12.16
C PRO A 155 20.74 -0.80 12.84
N LEU A 156 20.26 -1.79 12.09
CA LEU A 156 19.35 -2.83 12.59
C LEU A 156 20.00 -4.20 12.45
N LYS A 157 20.11 -4.93 13.57
CA LYS A 157 20.62 -6.31 13.57
C LYS A 157 19.62 -7.22 12.87
N ALA A 158 20.13 -8.22 12.14
CA ALA A 158 19.32 -9.23 11.44
C ALA A 158 18.26 -8.62 10.49
N PHE A 159 18.53 -7.44 9.92
CA PHE A 159 17.71 -6.86 8.86
C PHE A 159 17.70 -7.78 7.64
N GLN A 160 16.50 -8.11 7.13
CA GLN A 160 16.31 -8.98 5.99
C GLN A 160 15.15 -8.51 5.13
N CYS A 161 15.27 -8.69 3.81
CA CYS A 161 14.19 -8.40 2.88
C CYS A 161 13.81 -9.62 2.04
N PHE A 162 12.52 -9.68 1.68
CA PHE A 162 11.90 -10.80 0.98
C PHE A 162 10.99 -10.29 -0.14
N ASN A 163 10.84 -11.09 -1.21
CA ASN A 163 9.79 -10.85 -2.20
C ASN A 163 8.44 -11.44 -1.75
N ALA A 164 7.39 -11.28 -2.57
CA ALA A 164 6.05 -11.77 -2.27
C ALA A 164 5.92 -13.30 -2.05
N ASN A 165 6.91 -14.08 -2.47
CA ASN A 165 6.96 -15.54 -2.27
C ASN A 165 7.80 -15.93 -1.04
N GLY A 166 8.22 -14.98 -0.22
CA GLY A 166 9.07 -15.23 0.95
C GLY A 166 10.53 -15.55 0.60
N LYS A 167 10.96 -15.36 -0.66
CA LYS A 167 12.37 -15.56 -1.03
C LYS A 167 13.19 -14.34 -0.65
N LYS A 168 14.37 -14.57 -0.07
CA LYS A 168 15.32 -13.51 0.30
C LYS A 168 15.73 -12.70 -0.94
N LEU A 169 15.79 -11.38 -0.78
CA LEU A 169 16.33 -10.46 -1.77
C LEU A 169 17.84 -10.37 -1.64
N THR A 170 18.51 -10.02 -2.73
CA THR A 170 19.91 -9.60 -2.69
C THR A 170 20.00 -8.25 -2.00
N MET A 171 20.88 -8.14 -1.01
CA MET A 171 21.12 -6.89 -0.27
C MET A 171 22.58 -6.48 -0.43
N LYS A 172 22.82 -5.21 -0.78
CA LYS A 172 24.15 -4.60 -0.80
C LYS A 172 24.15 -3.37 0.10
N TRP A 173 24.89 -3.46 1.20
CA TRP A 173 25.07 -2.34 2.12
C TRP A 173 26.06 -1.34 1.53
N LEU A 174 25.67 -0.05 1.57
CA LEU A 174 26.47 1.10 1.16
C LEU A 174 27.06 1.82 2.38
N SER A 175 26.47 1.62 3.56
CA SER A 175 26.94 2.01 4.89
C SER A 175 26.23 1.14 5.94
N ASP A 176 26.42 1.39 7.23
CA ASP A 176 25.71 0.67 8.31
C ASP A 176 24.20 0.97 8.35
N THR A 177 23.74 1.98 7.62
CA THR A 177 22.34 2.43 7.59
C THR A 177 21.74 2.50 6.18
N LYS A 178 22.54 2.41 5.12
CA LYS A 178 22.05 2.50 3.74
C LYS A 178 22.24 1.18 3.01
N VAL A 179 21.16 0.64 2.44
CA VAL A 179 21.15 -0.66 1.76
C VAL A 179 20.34 -0.59 0.47
N THR A 180 20.86 -1.22 -0.58
CA THR A 180 20.08 -1.48 -1.81
C THR A 180 19.58 -2.91 -1.80
N VAL A 181 18.32 -3.12 -2.16
CA VAL A 181 17.66 -4.43 -2.19
C VAL A 181 17.03 -4.70 -3.55
N GLN A 182 17.20 -5.92 -4.06
CA GLN A 182 16.71 -6.32 -5.38
C GLN A 182 16.43 -7.82 -5.43
N SER A 183 15.37 -8.23 -6.13
CA SER A 183 15.10 -9.64 -6.40
C SER A 183 16.15 -10.23 -7.34
N THR A 184 16.52 -11.50 -7.13
CA THR A 184 17.42 -12.24 -8.02
C THR A 184 16.76 -12.70 -9.32
N GLN A 185 15.43 -12.63 -9.38
CA GLN A 185 14.61 -13.05 -10.51
C GLN A 185 13.61 -11.95 -10.85
N PRO A 186 13.20 -11.82 -12.12
CA PRO A 186 12.13 -10.91 -12.50
C PRO A 186 10.88 -11.11 -11.65
N LEU A 187 10.23 -10.01 -11.28
CA LEU A 187 8.96 -10.01 -10.58
C LEU A 187 7.85 -10.44 -11.52
N ALA A 188 6.98 -11.31 -11.02
CA ALA A 188 5.83 -11.81 -11.78
C ALA A 188 4.69 -10.78 -11.82
N TYR A 189 4.00 -10.75 -12.97
CA TYR A 189 2.72 -10.06 -13.14
C TYR A 189 1.62 -10.70 -12.26
N PRO A 190 0.61 -9.95 -11.77
CA PRO A 190 0.39 -8.51 -11.95
C PRO A 190 1.06 -7.62 -10.90
N ARG A 191 1.37 -8.17 -9.72
CA ARG A 191 1.86 -7.43 -8.57
C ARG A 191 2.90 -8.25 -7.82
N ASN A 192 3.82 -7.56 -7.19
CA ASN A 192 4.75 -8.12 -6.23
C ASN A 192 4.98 -7.11 -5.09
N HIS A 193 5.84 -7.45 -4.15
CA HIS A 193 6.28 -6.51 -3.13
C HIS A 193 7.66 -6.89 -2.61
N TYR A 194 8.39 -5.91 -2.10
CA TYR A 194 9.54 -6.14 -1.24
C TYR A 194 9.13 -5.86 0.20
N THR A 195 9.32 -6.85 1.07
CA THR A 195 9.06 -6.74 2.51
C THR A 195 10.38 -6.81 3.24
N CYS A 196 10.71 -5.78 4.01
CA CYS A 196 11.91 -5.69 4.84
C CYS A 196 11.53 -5.70 6.31
N THR A 197 12.24 -6.51 7.09
CA THR A 197 11.96 -6.74 8.51
C THR A 197 13.23 -6.79 9.34
N ALA A 198 13.11 -6.47 10.62
CA ALA A 198 14.17 -6.66 11.62
C ALA A 198 13.54 -6.91 13.00
N PRO A 199 14.17 -7.70 13.87
CA PRO A 199 13.72 -7.84 15.25
C PRO A 199 13.85 -6.50 16.01
N ALA A 200 12.88 -6.21 16.87
CA ALA A 200 12.94 -5.17 17.89
C ALA A 200 13.46 -5.75 19.22
N GLU A 201 13.79 -4.88 20.18
CA GLU A 201 14.39 -5.29 21.47
C GLU A 201 13.42 -6.06 22.38
N ASP A 202 12.12 -5.89 22.20
CA ASP A 202 11.05 -6.46 23.03
C ASP A 202 10.38 -7.70 22.40
N GLY A 203 11.03 -8.31 21.41
CA GLY A 203 10.51 -9.48 20.70
C GLY A 203 9.51 -9.15 19.58
N ARG A 204 9.15 -7.87 19.38
CA ARG A 204 8.37 -7.42 18.23
C ARG A 204 9.21 -7.37 16.96
N TRP A 205 8.56 -7.06 15.84
CA TRP A 205 9.20 -6.98 14.53
C TRP A 205 8.98 -5.61 13.89
N HIS A 206 10.06 -4.96 13.50
CA HIS A 206 10.02 -3.87 12.55
C HIS A 206 9.62 -4.39 11.16
N TRP A 207 8.75 -3.66 10.47
CA TRP A 207 8.18 -4.07 9.19
C TRP A 207 8.02 -2.90 8.23
N TYR A 208 8.42 -3.10 6.98
CA TYR A 208 8.13 -2.22 5.86
C TYR A 208 7.85 -3.05 4.62
N SER A 209 6.84 -2.69 3.83
CA SER A 209 6.59 -3.30 2.52
C SER A 209 6.40 -2.25 1.44
N HIS A 210 7.08 -2.45 0.32
CA HIS A 210 6.95 -1.64 -0.88
C HIS A 210 6.23 -2.43 -1.99
N LEU A 211 5.16 -1.86 -2.56
CA LEU A 211 4.38 -2.46 -3.64
C LEU A 211 5.11 -2.30 -4.99
N TRP A 212 5.08 -3.35 -5.81
CA TRP A 212 5.45 -3.30 -7.22
C TRP A 212 4.27 -3.70 -8.10
N ILE A 213 3.95 -2.85 -9.08
CA ILE A 213 2.93 -3.05 -10.12
C ILE A 213 3.68 -3.42 -11.40
N VAL A 214 3.62 -4.71 -11.77
CA VAL A 214 4.30 -5.21 -12.95
C VAL A 214 3.38 -5.02 -14.16
N LEU A 215 3.87 -4.33 -15.19
CA LEU A 215 3.20 -4.18 -16.48
C LEU A 215 3.44 -5.43 -17.33
N LYS A 216 2.50 -5.74 -18.23
CA LYS A 216 2.74 -6.82 -19.20
C LYS A 216 3.82 -6.35 -20.18
N ALA A 217 4.75 -7.25 -20.48
CA ALA A 217 5.62 -7.12 -21.65
C ALA A 217 4.77 -6.90 -22.90
N LYS A 218 5.23 -6.04 -23.81
CA LYS A 218 4.52 -5.76 -25.07
C LYS A 218 4.73 -6.87 -26.09
#